data_AF-A0AAN8ZUS1-F1
#
_entry.id   AF-A0AAN8ZUS1-F1
#
_cell.length_a   1.000
_cell.length_b   1.000
_cell.length_c   1.000
_cell.angle_alpha   90.00
_cell.angle_beta   90.00
_cell.angle_gamma   90.00
#
_symmetry.space_group_name_H-M   'P 1'
#
loop_
_entity.id
_entity.type
_entity.pdbx_description
1 polymer ?
#
loop_
_entity_poly.entity_id
_entity_poly.type
_entity_poly.pdbx_seq_one_letter_code
_entity_poly.pdbx_strand_id
1 'polypeptide(L)'
;MISINGTKNIMARMRNLIYLGIALVLVFFMVAFSSESFSLNNLLHPAPRSPVIGKPYVPVIKDINRNDISPDDPNVIRVLREKFLKPPSKLPYNLSHPEDENPSMGQAQRIDFILREKRKGFYIECGALDGEVRSNTLFFEKEREWQGLLIEADPKNFEQLVYKRRKAYISPACLSPTSYPSSVC
;
A
#
# COMPACT_ATOMS: atom_id res chain seq x y z
N MET A 1 -64.86 15.68 -32.09
CA MET A 1 -64.08 15.60 -30.84
C MET A 1 -62.69 15.07 -31.19
N ILE A 2 -61.69 15.94 -31.31
CA ILE A 2 -60.31 15.57 -31.70
C ILE A 2 -59.51 15.31 -30.42
N SER A 3 -58.80 14.17 -30.38
CA SER A 3 -58.21 13.55 -29.19
C SER A 3 -57.09 14.38 -28.53
N ILE A 4 -57.36 14.91 -27.34
CA ILE A 4 -56.43 15.68 -26.48
C ILE A 4 -55.48 14.73 -25.71
N ASN A 5 -55.67 13.41 -25.80
CA ASN A 5 -54.90 12.43 -25.04
C ASN A 5 -53.55 12.07 -25.70
N GLY A 6 -53.41 12.21 -27.02
CA GLY A 6 -52.15 11.94 -27.73
C GLY A 6 -51.05 12.97 -27.44
N THR A 7 -51.42 14.25 -27.39
CA THR A 7 -50.48 15.37 -27.16
C THR A 7 -49.91 15.39 -25.74
N LYS A 8 -50.71 15.02 -24.72
CA LYS A 8 -50.23 14.89 -23.33
C LYS A 8 -49.17 13.81 -23.16
N ASN A 9 -49.32 12.69 -23.87
CA ASN A 9 -48.39 11.57 -23.80
C ASN A 9 -47.06 11.89 -24.52
N ILE A 10 -47.14 12.63 -25.63
CA ILE A 10 -45.96 13.14 -26.34
C ILE A 10 -45.22 14.16 -25.48
N MET A 11 -45.92 15.12 -24.85
CA MET A 11 -45.32 16.08 -23.92
C MET A 11 -44.66 15.40 -22.71
N ALA A 12 -45.29 14.36 -22.14
CA ALA A 12 -44.70 13.60 -21.04
C ALA A 12 -43.41 12.86 -21.45
N ARG A 13 -43.39 12.27 -22.65
CA ARG A 13 -42.18 11.63 -23.21
C ARG A 13 -41.07 12.64 -23.48
N MET A 14 -41.41 13.81 -24.05
CA MET A 14 -40.44 14.89 -24.26
C MET A 14 -39.85 15.39 -22.94
N ARG A 15 -40.68 15.55 -21.90
CA ARG A 15 -40.23 15.94 -20.57
C ARG A 15 -39.28 14.91 -19.94
N ASN A 16 -39.57 13.61 -20.10
CA ASN A 16 -38.68 12.55 -19.60
C ASN A 16 -37.34 12.50 -20.36
N LEU A 17 -37.33 12.77 -21.67
CA LEU A 17 -36.11 12.87 -22.46
C LEU A 17 -35.26 14.06 -22.05
N ILE A 18 -35.88 15.20 -21.72
CA ILE A 18 -35.20 16.38 -21.19
C ILE A 18 -34.56 16.04 -19.83
N TYR A 19 -35.28 15.39 -18.91
CA TYR A 19 -34.71 14.99 -17.62
C TYR A 19 -33.57 13.97 -17.78
N LEU A 20 -33.67 13.02 -18.71
CA LEU A 20 -32.60 12.08 -19.00
C LEU A 20 -31.36 12.80 -19.55
N GLY A 21 -31.54 13.78 -20.45
CA GLY A 21 -30.46 14.62 -20.94
C GLY A 21 -29.77 15.41 -19.83
N ILE A 22 -30.53 16.05 -18.95
CA ILE A 22 -29.99 16.78 -17.79
C ILE A 22 -29.23 15.83 -16.85
N ALA A 23 -29.77 14.64 -16.57
CA ALA A 23 -29.12 13.64 -15.72
C ALA A 23 -27.78 13.16 -16.32
N LEU A 24 -27.74 12.90 -17.63
CA LEU A 24 -26.50 12.50 -18.32
C LEU A 24 -25.44 13.62 -18.31
N VAL A 25 -25.87 14.87 -18.47
CA VAL A 25 -24.98 16.04 -18.35
C VAL A 25 -24.43 16.16 -16.93
N LEU A 26 -25.27 16.00 -15.91
CA LEU A 26 -24.84 16.02 -14.50
C LEU A 26 -23.88 14.88 -14.16
N VAL A 27 -24.11 13.67 -14.67
CA VAL A 27 -23.20 12.52 -14.50
C VAL A 27 -21.87 12.78 -15.22
N PHE A 28 -21.90 13.33 -16.44
CA PHE A 28 -20.69 13.71 -17.16
C PHE A 28 -19.89 14.76 -16.39
N PHE A 29 -20.55 15.79 -15.84
CA PHE A 29 -19.89 16.79 -14.99
C PHE A 29 -19.36 16.17 -13.69
N MET A 30 -20.05 15.24 -13.04
CA MET A 30 -19.51 14.55 -11.85
C MET A 30 -18.29 13.68 -12.16
N VAL A 31 -18.30 12.97 -13.29
CA VAL A 31 -17.15 12.15 -13.74
C VAL A 31 -15.98 13.04 -14.17
N ALA A 32 -16.25 14.14 -14.89
CA ALA A 32 -15.23 15.12 -15.24
C ALA A 32 -14.64 15.81 -13.99
N PHE A 33 -15.48 16.20 -13.02
CA PHE A 33 -15.03 16.85 -11.79
C PHE A 33 -14.27 15.91 -10.85
N SER A 34 -14.63 14.62 -10.81
CA SER A 34 -13.83 13.60 -10.12
C SER A 34 -12.49 13.34 -10.81
N SER A 35 -12.42 13.47 -12.14
CA SER A 35 -11.14 13.41 -12.88
C SER A 35 -10.27 14.67 -12.71
N GLU A 36 -10.85 15.86 -12.53
CA GLU A 36 -10.10 17.09 -12.27
C GLU A 36 -9.65 17.25 -10.81
N SER A 37 -10.49 16.82 -9.85
CA SER A 37 -10.10 16.75 -8.43
C SER A 37 -9.03 15.70 -8.15
N PHE A 38 -8.81 14.76 -9.07
CA PHE A 38 -7.68 13.83 -9.05
C PHE A 38 -6.33 14.50 -9.38
N SER A 39 -6.32 15.72 -9.93
CA SER A 39 -5.08 16.43 -10.31
C SER A 39 -4.80 17.66 -9.44
N LEU A 40 -5.80 18.45 -9.03
CA LEU A 40 -5.54 19.72 -8.32
C LEU A 40 -5.07 19.54 -6.86
N ASN A 41 -5.52 18.48 -6.19
CA ASN A 41 -5.08 18.16 -4.82
C ASN A 41 -3.62 17.67 -4.78
N ASN A 42 -3.09 17.17 -5.91
CA ASN A 42 -1.69 16.77 -6.07
C ASN A 42 -0.75 17.95 -6.42
N LEU A 43 -1.29 19.12 -6.77
CA LEU A 43 -0.48 20.32 -7.08
C LEU A 43 -0.38 21.33 -5.93
N LEU A 44 -1.36 21.37 -5.01
CA LEU A 44 -1.39 22.35 -3.92
C LEU A 44 -0.62 21.95 -2.66
N HIS A 45 -0.23 20.67 -2.57
CA HIS A 45 0.79 20.24 -1.63
C HIS A 45 2.05 19.92 -2.43
N PRO A 46 3.06 20.80 -2.48
CA PRO A 46 4.41 20.27 -2.67
C PRO A 46 4.57 19.20 -1.59
N ALA A 47 4.74 17.94 -1.99
CA ALA A 47 5.27 16.93 -1.09
C ALA A 47 6.42 17.62 -0.35
N PRO A 48 6.48 17.57 1.00
CA PRO A 48 7.64 18.09 1.68
C PRO A 48 8.81 17.46 0.94
N ARG A 49 9.67 18.30 0.36
CA ARG A 49 10.94 17.81 -0.13
C ARG A 49 11.57 17.24 1.12
N SER A 50 11.40 15.93 1.32
CA SER A 50 12.33 15.17 2.13
C SER A 50 13.66 15.72 1.65
N PRO A 51 14.52 16.24 2.56
CA PRO A 51 15.89 16.44 2.17
C PRO A 51 16.26 15.16 1.43
N VAL A 52 16.81 15.28 0.23
CA VAL A 52 17.44 14.13 -0.42
C VAL A 52 18.48 13.72 0.62
N ILE A 53 18.09 12.81 1.49
CA ILE A 53 18.97 12.12 2.40
C ILE A 53 19.77 11.35 1.37
N GLY A 54 20.87 11.95 0.92
CA GLY A 54 21.83 11.27 0.08
C GLY A 54 22.02 9.93 0.75
N LYS A 55 21.81 8.84 -0.01
CA LYS A 55 21.98 7.46 0.47
C LYS A 55 23.14 7.50 1.46
N PRO A 56 22.95 7.24 2.76
CA PRO A 56 23.97 7.54 3.73
C PRO A 56 25.20 6.75 3.28
N TYR A 57 26.22 7.49 2.82
CA TYR A 57 27.52 6.94 2.52
C TYR A 57 28.11 6.60 3.88
N VAL A 58 27.77 5.43 4.39
CA VAL A 58 28.28 4.90 5.65
C VAL A 58 29.45 4.00 5.26
N PRO A 59 30.71 4.34 5.62
CA PRO A 59 31.87 3.49 5.37
C PRO A 59 31.63 2.02 5.76
N VAL A 60 30.89 1.82 6.86
CA VAL A 60 30.50 0.49 7.38
C VAL A 60 29.70 -0.36 6.38
N ILE A 61 28.87 0.24 5.51
CA ILE A 61 28.12 -0.53 4.48
C ILE A 61 29.08 -1.06 3.41
N LYS A 62 30.12 -0.30 3.06
CA LYS A 62 31.16 -0.74 2.12
C LYS A 62 31.95 -1.92 2.68
N ASP A 63 32.23 -1.89 3.98
CA ASP A 63 33.01 -2.94 4.65
C ASP A 63 32.26 -4.28 4.70
N ILE A 64 30.92 -4.24 4.73
CA ILE A 64 30.09 -5.44 4.70
C ILE A 64 29.66 -5.88 3.28
N ASN A 65 29.81 -5.06 2.25
CA ASN A 65 29.41 -5.40 0.88
C ASN A 65 30.48 -6.27 0.18
N ARG A 66 30.71 -7.49 0.68
CA ARG A 66 31.79 -8.39 0.23
C ARG A 66 31.29 -9.84 0.17
N ASN A 67 31.87 -10.63 -0.73
CA ASN A 67 31.46 -12.02 -0.96
C ASN A 67 32.07 -13.04 0.03
N ASP A 68 32.98 -12.60 0.89
CA ASP A 68 33.69 -13.39 1.90
C ASP A 68 33.12 -13.22 3.32
N ILE A 69 32.06 -12.42 3.49
CA ILE A 69 31.40 -12.20 4.79
C ILE A 69 30.16 -13.07 4.90
N SER A 70 30.03 -13.76 6.03
CA SER A 70 28.84 -14.57 6.35
C SER A 70 27.62 -13.67 6.64
N PRO A 71 26.38 -14.05 6.25
CA PRO A 71 25.18 -13.26 6.52
C PRO A 71 24.86 -13.07 8.02
N ASP A 72 25.37 -13.97 8.86
CA ASP A 72 25.25 -13.94 10.32
C ASP A 72 26.44 -13.26 11.03
N ASP A 73 27.39 -12.69 10.27
CA ASP A 73 28.51 -11.93 10.84
C ASP A 73 28.00 -10.83 11.79
N PRO A 74 28.57 -10.68 13.00
CA PRO A 74 28.10 -9.69 13.98
C PRO A 74 28.04 -8.26 13.45
N ASN A 75 28.93 -7.87 12.52
CA ASN A 75 28.90 -6.55 11.89
C ASN A 75 27.73 -6.43 10.91
N VAL A 76 27.42 -7.48 10.15
CA VAL A 76 26.24 -7.50 9.26
C VAL A 76 24.97 -7.36 10.08
N ILE A 77 24.82 -8.16 11.14
CA ILE A 77 23.67 -8.09 12.04
C ILE A 77 23.54 -6.72 12.70
N ARG A 78 24.65 -6.12 13.15
CA ARG A 78 24.67 -4.77 13.70
C ARG A 78 24.17 -3.75 12.68
N VAL A 79 24.70 -3.77 11.46
CA VAL A 79 24.29 -2.84 10.39
C VAL A 79 22.81 -3.03 10.03
N LEU A 80 22.34 -4.28 9.94
CA LEU A 80 20.92 -4.56 9.68
C LEU A 80 20.03 -3.94 10.76
N ARG A 81 20.35 -4.16 12.03
CA ARG A 81 19.60 -3.61 13.17
C ARG A 81 19.62 -2.08 13.23
N GLU A 82 20.76 -1.47 12.93
CA GLU A 82 20.93 -0.01 13.05
C GLU A 82 20.40 0.76 11.84
N LYS A 83 20.45 0.16 10.63
CA LYS A 83 20.23 0.89 9.37
C LYS A 83 19.09 0.33 8.52
N PHE A 84 18.81 -0.97 8.57
CA PHE A 84 17.89 -1.64 7.65
C PHE A 84 16.68 -2.28 8.33
N LEU A 85 16.52 -2.15 9.65
CA LEU A 85 15.35 -2.63 10.38
C LEU A 85 14.73 -1.48 11.17
N LYS A 86 13.50 -1.12 10.82
CA LYS A 86 12.68 -0.20 11.63
C LYS A 86 11.71 -1.01 12.49
N PRO A 87 11.53 -0.66 13.77
CA PRO A 87 10.66 -1.39 14.67
C PRO A 87 9.18 -1.17 14.35
N PRO A 88 8.27 -2.06 14.83
CA PRO A 88 6.84 -1.87 14.76
C PRO A 88 6.37 -0.50 15.26
N SER A 89 5.40 0.10 14.57
CA SER A 89 4.83 1.37 15.00
C SER A 89 4.01 1.24 16.27
N LYS A 90 4.24 2.13 17.24
CA LYS A 90 3.40 2.27 18.44
C LYS A 90 2.16 3.15 18.20
N LEU A 91 2.15 3.94 17.13
CA LEU A 91 1.05 4.84 16.78
C LEU A 91 -0.12 4.06 16.15
N PRO A 92 -1.36 4.57 16.20
CA PRO A 92 -2.50 3.97 15.50
C PRO A 92 -2.21 3.74 14.02
N TYR A 93 -2.81 2.69 13.46
CA TYR A 93 -2.77 2.41 12.02
C TYR A 93 -3.19 3.64 11.21
N ASN A 94 -2.62 3.77 10.01
CA ASN A 94 -2.98 4.81 9.07
C ASN A 94 -3.26 4.16 7.70
N LEU A 95 -4.26 3.28 7.71
CA LEU A 95 -4.74 2.55 6.52
C LEU A 95 -5.68 3.46 5.72
N SER A 96 -5.60 3.35 4.40
CA SER A 96 -6.46 4.05 3.45
C SER A 96 -7.87 3.44 3.39
N HIS A 97 -7.95 2.12 3.55
CA HIS A 97 -9.15 1.28 3.52
C HIS A 97 -9.22 0.40 4.78
N PRO A 98 -9.36 0.99 5.99
CA PRO A 98 -9.38 0.24 7.24
C PRO A 98 -10.52 -0.80 7.33
N GLU A 99 -11.59 -0.59 6.57
CA GLU A 99 -12.74 -1.48 6.41
C GLU A 99 -12.42 -2.77 5.63
N ASP A 100 -11.35 -2.78 4.82
CA ASP A 100 -10.91 -4.00 4.16
C ASP A 100 -10.19 -4.88 5.18
N GLU A 101 -10.92 -5.88 5.67
CA GLU A 101 -10.38 -6.87 6.61
C GLU A 101 -9.30 -7.75 5.97
N ASN A 102 -9.36 -7.96 4.65
CA ASN A 102 -8.50 -8.92 3.98
C ASN A 102 -8.19 -8.53 2.52
N PRO A 103 -7.17 -7.68 2.31
CA PRO A 103 -6.77 -7.24 0.97
C PRO A 103 -6.02 -8.32 0.16
N SER A 104 -5.76 -9.51 0.72
CA SER A 104 -4.88 -10.54 0.12
C SER A 104 -5.41 -11.22 -1.15
N MET A 105 -6.62 -10.87 -1.58
CA MET A 105 -7.31 -11.48 -2.73
C MET A 105 -7.50 -13.01 -2.59
N GLY A 106 -7.78 -13.50 -1.39
CA GLY A 106 -8.06 -14.93 -1.15
C GLY A 106 -6.88 -15.72 -0.56
N GLN A 107 -5.67 -15.18 -0.60
CA GLN A 107 -4.47 -15.89 -0.16
C GLN A 107 -4.44 -16.08 1.36
N ALA A 108 -4.73 -15.02 2.12
CA ALA A 108 -4.74 -15.09 3.58
C ALA A 108 -5.85 -16.02 4.07
N GLN A 109 -7.04 -16.02 3.46
CA GLN A 109 -8.12 -16.96 3.80
C GLN A 109 -7.66 -18.42 3.61
N ARG A 110 -6.96 -18.71 2.52
CA ARG A 110 -6.46 -20.07 2.25
C ARG A 110 -5.42 -20.50 3.26
N ILE A 111 -4.47 -19.63 3.60
CA ILE A 111 -3.43 -19.90 4.58
C ILE A 111 -4.02 -20.06 5.98
N ASP A 112 -4.98 -19.22 6.35
CA ASP A 112 -5.65 -19.26 7.64
C ASP A 112 -6.40 -20.59 7.84
N PHE A 113 -7.09 -21.07 6.80
CA PHE A 113 -7.70 -22.39 6.78
C PHE A 113 -6.67 -23.53 6.96
N ILE A 114 -5.57 -23.50 6.19
CA ILE A 114 -4.51 -24.53 6.27
C ILE A 114 -3.90 -24.58 7.67
N LEU A 115 -3.69 -23.40 8.27
CA LEU A 115 -3.09 -23.25 9.59
C LEU A 115 -4.10 -23.36 10.74
N ARG A 116 -5.36 -23.70 10.44
CA ARG A 116 -6.45 -23.86 11.42
C ARG A 116 -6.58 -22.64 12.33
N GLU A 117 -6.64 -21.46 11.72
CA GLU A 117 -6.83 -20.18 12.42
C GLU A 117 -5.78 -19.90 13.49
N LYS A 118 -4.54 -20.36 13.26
CA LYS A 118 -3.42 -20.18 14.18
C LYS A 118 -3.28 -18.70 14.56
N ARG A 119 -3.22 -18.43 15.86
CA ARG A 119 -2.91 -17.11 16.43
C ARG A 119 -1.45 -16.99 16.84
N LYS A 120 -0.97 -15.76 16.99
CA LYS A 120 0.37 -15.43 17.53
C LYS A 120 1.51 -16.10 16.75
N GLY A 121 1.39 -16.14 15.43
CA GLY A 121 2.45 -16.61 14.53
C GLY A 121 3.44 -15.50 14.18
N PHE A 122 4.34 -15.83 13.26
CA PHE A 122 5.30 -14.89 12.68
C PHE A 122 5.28 -15.00 11.16
N TYR A 123 5.23 -13.87 10.45
CA TYR A 123 5.31 -13.82 8.99
C TYR A 123 6.49 -13.01 8.49
N ILE A 124 6.88 -13.29 7.26
CA ILE A 124 7.77 -12.44 6.47
C ILE A 124 7.07 -12.17 5.14
N GLU A 125 6.84 -10.90 4.81
CA GLU A 125 6.27 -10.48 3.53
C GLU A 125 7.35 -9.79 2.70
N CYS A 126 7.69 -10.40 1.56
CA CYS A 126 8.68 -9.87 0.62
C CYS A 126 7.97 -9.24 -0.56
N GLY A 127 8.20 -7.95 -0.80
CA GLY A 127 7.41 -7.14 -1.72
C GLY A 127 6.16 -6.59 -1.05
N ALA A 128 6.35 -5.89 0.07
CA ALA A 128 5.25 -5.35 0.88
C ALA A 128 4.53 -4.15 0.23
N LEU A 129 5.04 -3.62 -0.89
CA LEU A 129 4.45 -2.49 -1.61
C LEU A 129 4.24 -1.29 -0.67
N ASP A 130 3.04 -0.73 -0.63
CA ASP A 130 2.68 0.41 0.22
C ASP A 130 2.30 -0.04 1.64
N GLY A 131 2.35 -1.34 1.94
CA GLY A 131 1.99 -1.91 3.24
C GLY A 131 0.51 -2.17 3.45
N GLU A 132 -0.35 -2.00 2.45
CA GLU A 132 -1.79 -2.21 2.58
C GLU A 132 -2.39 -2.85 1.34
N VAL A 133 -2.20 -2.23 0.18
CA VAL A 133 -2.77 -2.69 -1.10
C VAL A 133 -2.24 -4.09 -1.38
N ARG A 134 -3.18 -5.04 -1.47
CA ARG A 134 -2.90 -6.46 -1.74
C ARG A 134 -1.98 -7.13 -0.70
N SER A 135 -1.89 -6.59 0.52
CA SER A 135 -1.06 -7.20 1.56
C SER A 135 -1.59 -8.58 1.94
N ASN A 136 -0.71 -9.58 1.90
CA ASN A 136 -1.02 -10.94 2.29
C ASN A 136 -1.01 -11.14 3.80
N THR A 137 -0.40 -10.20 4.53
CA THR A 137 -0.14 -10.35 5.96
C THR A 137 -0.94 -9.40 6.85
N LEU A 138 -1.59 -8.38 6.29
CA LEU A 138 -2.39 -7.43 7.07
C LEU A 138 -3.50 -8.12 7.87
N PHE A 139 -4.17 -9.09 7.26
CA PHE A 139 -5.17 -9.93 7.93
C PHE A 139 -4.58 -10.67 9.14
N PHE A 140 -3.42 -11.30 8.99
CA PHE A 140 -2.78 -12.04 10.09
C PHE A 140 -2.30 -11.11 11.21
N GLU A 141 -1.80 -9.93 10.86
CA GLU A 141 -1.39 -8.90 11.82
C GLU A 141 -2.58 -8.41 12.67
N LYS A 142 -3.69 -8.04 12.01
CA LYS A 142 -4.89 -7.49 12.68
C LYS A 142 -5.70 -8.56 13.41
N GLU A 143 -6.02 -9.66 12.72
CA GLU A 143 -7.04 -10.61 13.16
C GLU A 143 -6.48 -11.82 13.90
N ARG A 144 -5.20 -12.15 13.68
CA ARG A 144 -4.56 -13.34 14.27
C ARG A 144 -3.46 -13.01 15.28
N GLU A 145 -3.21 -11.74 15.56
CA GLU A 145 -2.12 -11.27 16.44
C GLU A 145 -0.73 -11.76 15.99
N TRP A 146 -0.53 -11.94 14.67
CA TRP A 146 0.80 -12.30 14.18
C TRP A 146 1.72 -11.10 14.24
N GLN A 147 2.98 -11.37 14.57
CA GLN A 147 4.06 -10.41 14.39
C GLN A 147 4.73 -10.68 13.04
N GLY A 148 5.53 -9.75 12.52
CA GLY A 148 6.24 -10.04 11.29
C GLY A 148 7.25 -9.02 10.86
N LEU A 149 7.75 -9.26 9.65
CA LEU A 149 8.70 -8.42 8.92
C LEU A 149 8.14 -8.14 7.52
N LEU A 150 8.07 -6.87 7.15
CA LEU A 150 7.70 -6.40 5.81
C LEU A 150 8.97 -5.90 5.10
N ILE A 151 9.25 -6.42 3.91
CA ILE A 151 10.43 -6.09 3.11
C ILE A 151 9.96 -5.44 1.81
N GLU A 152 10.45 -4.22 1.54
CA GLU A 152 10.15 -3.49 0.30
C GLU A 152 11.37 -2.70 -0.15
N ALA A 153 11.88 -3.00 -1.35
CA ALA A 153 13.13 -2.42 -1.85
C ALA A 153 12.91 -1.10 -2.62
N ASP A 154 11.72 -0.89 -3.20
CA ASP A 154 11.43 0.35 -3.91
C ASP A 154 11.30 1.51 -2.90
N PRO A 155 12.10 2.57 -3.01
CA PRO A 155 12.09 3.65 -2.02
C PRO A 155 10.75 4.37 -1.90
N LYS A 156 9.99 4.53 -3.00
CA LYS A 156 8.70 5.22 -2.99
C LYS A 156 7.63 4.39 -2.31
N ASN A 157 7.62 3.08 -2.55
CA ASN A 157 6.74 2.15 -1.86
C ASN A 157 7.12 2.05 -0.38
N PHE A 158 8.41 1.97 -0.07
CA PHE A 158 8.88 1.90 1.31
C PHE A 158 8.49 3.15 2.13
N GLU A 159 8.55 4.35 1.53
CA GLU A 159 8.05 5.57 2.19
C GLU A 159 6.56 5.44 2.52
N GLN A 160 5.74 4.98 1.58
CA GLN A 160 4.30 4.76 1.80
C GLN A 160 4.05 3.69 2.88
N LEU A 161 4.79 2.59 2.86
CA LEU A 161 4.77 1.53 3.87
C LEU A 161 5.02 2.08 5.28
N VAL A 162 6.02 2.97 5.45
CA VAL A 162 6.28 3.64 6.73
C VAL A 162 5.04 4.42 7.19
N TYR A 163 4.36 5.13 6.27
CA TYR A 163 3.18 5.92 6.58
C TYR A 163 1.97 5.09 7.03
N LYS A 164 1.85 3.80 6.64
CA LYS A 164 0.74 2.93 7.08
C LYS A 164 0.80 2.54 8.56
N ARG A 165 1.96 2.72 9.20
CA ARG A 165 2.16 2.44 10.64
C ARG A 165 1.81 1.00 11.03
N ARG A 166 2.20 0.05 10.18
CA ARG A 166 2.07 -1.40 10.43
C ARG A 166 2.69 -1.81 11.78
N LYS A 167 2.19 -2.91 12.35
CA LYS A 167 2.66 -3.48 13.63
C LYS A 167 3.73 -4.54 13.45
N ALA A 168 4.43 -4.49 12.32
CA ALA A 168 5.55 -5.33 11.96
C ALA A 168 6.84 -4.53 11.86
N TYR A 169 7.98 -5.23 11.96
CA TYR A 169 9.25 -4.67 11.52
C TYR A 169 9.17 -4.37 10.03
N ILE A 170 9.85 -3.32 9.59
CA ILE A 170 9.93 -2.99 8.15
C ILE A 170 11.39 -2.82 7.73
N SER A 171 11.71 -3.28 6.53
CA SER A 171 13.07 -3.23 5.97
C SER A 171 13.07 -2.72 4.53
N PRO A 172 13.92 -1.73 4.18
CA PRO A 172 14.07 -1.23 2.81
C PRO A 172 15.01 -2.10 1.96
N ALA A 173 15.18 -3.37 2.31
CA ALA A 173 16.14 -4.28 1.68
C ALA A 173 15.50 -5.09 0.54
N CYS A 174 16.34 -5.77 -0.23
CA CYS A 174 15.92 -6.79 -1.20
C CYS A 174 16.43 -8.17 -0.78
N LEU A 175 15.81 -9.23 -1.32
CA LEU A 175 16.31 -10.59 -1.15
C LEU A 175 17.45 -10.85 -2.11
N SER A 176 18.53 -11.45 -1.62
CA SER A 176 19.62 -11.92 -2.46
C SER A 176 19.57 -13.45 -2.61
N PRO A 177 19.87 -14.00 -3.81
CA PRO A 177 20.11 -15.43 -3.97
C PRO A 177 21.48 -15.85 -3.42
N THR A 178 22.34 -14.91 -3.07
CA THR A 178 23.68 -15.18 -2.55
C THR A 178 23.70 -15.28 -1.04
N SER A 179 24.60 -16.10 -0.51
CA SER A 179 24.84 -16.27 0.92
C SER A 179 25.80 -15.22 1.48
N TYR A 180 25.77 -13.99 0.96
CA TYR A 180 26.60 -12.89 1.45
C TYR A 180 25.86 -11.56 1.26
N PRO A 181 26.04 -10.60 2.18
CA PRO A 181 25.48 -9.26 2.04
C PRO A 181 25.98 -8.56 0.77
N SER A 182 25.03 -7.97 0.03
CA SER A 182 25.36 -7.16 -1.14
C SER A 182 24.48 -5.93 -1.23
N SER A 183 25.06 -4.78 -1.58
CA SER A 183 24.31 -3.58 -1.95
C SER A 183 24.29 -3.42 -3.47
N VAL A 184 23.10 -3.23 -4.03
CA VAL A 184 22.90 -2.88 -5.45
C VAL A 184 22.66 -1.37 -5.57
N CYS A 185 23.25 -0.74 -6.57
CA CYS A 185 23.22 0.71 -6.76
C CYS A 185 21.95 1.18 -7.47
#